data_AF-A0A950N978-F1
#
_entry.id   AF-A0A950N978-F1
#
_cell.length_a   1.000
_cell.length_b   1.000
_cell.length_c   1.000
_cell.angle_alpha   90.00
_cell.angle_beta   90.00
_cell.angle_gamma   90.00
#
_symmetry.space_group_name_H-M   'P 1'
#
loop_
_entity.id
_entity.type
_entity.pdbx_description
1 polymer ?
#
loop_
_entity_poly.entity_id
_entity_poly.type
_entity_poly.pdbx_seq_one_letter_code
_entity_poly.pdbx_strand_id
1 'polypeptide(L)'
;MSDVTNVVAFPLAVRGLAPAAETPAYAGSARYEFTEGELAALCRWFSAMKFAFPGTEGVMIVSHQEGYSAVGLYNRTGAAPNCLVAKHEVAGLTRFFWSTEGDPPRLIDGLSEITDAHIRAICPPRNEKDWLDPAGWMGVYASRLITTQLQVV
;
A
#
# COMPACT_ATOMS: atom_id res chain seq x y z
N MET A 1 16.24 -14.33 27.04
CA MET A 1 16.36 -13.13 26.18
C MET A 1 15.00 -12.94 25.55
N SER A 2 14.28 -11.90 25.97
CA SER A 2 12.86 -11.71 25.63
C SER A 2 12.70 -11.27 24.17
N ASP A 3 12.05 -12.13 23.40
CA ASP A 3 11.88 -12.08 21.95
C ASP A 3 10.68 -11.18 21.58
N VAL A 4 10.70 -9.93 22.03
CA VAL A 4 9.64 -8.96 21.75
C VAL A 4 10.15 -7.99 20.70
N THR A 5 10.00 -8.38 19.43
CA THR A 5 9.99 -7.40 18.35
C THR A 5 8.76 -6.53 18.59
N ASN A 6 8.96 -5.22 18.79
CA ASN A 6 7.85 -4.26 18.92
C ASN A 6 7.18 -4.05 17.56
N VAL A 7 6.59 -5.12 17.01
CA VAL A 7 5.80 -5.09 15.79
C VAL A 7 4.55 -4.30 16.09
N VAL A 8 4.37 -3.17 15.41
CA VAL A 8 3.14 -2.39 15.55
C VAL A 8 2.14 -2.95 14.55
N ALA A 9 0.98 -3.37 15.03
CA ALA A 9 -0.11 -3.82 14.18
C ALA A 9 -0.67 -2.61 13.41
N PHE A 10 -0.75 -2.75 12.09
CA PHE A 10 -1.46 -1.82 11.22
C PHE A 10 -2.71 -2.54 10.63
N PRO A 11 -3.85 -1.86 10.44
CA PRO A 11 -4.14 -0.48 10.83
C PRO A 11 -3.98 -0.32 12.34
N LEU A 12 -3.37 0.80 12.76
CA LEU A 12 -3.44 1.19 14.16
C LEU A 12 -4.92 1.20 14.49
N ALA A 13 -5.34 0.45 15.51
CA ALA A 13 -6.71 0.49 15.96
C ALA A 13 -6.99 1.91 16.49
N VAL A 14 -7.33 2.84 15.59
CA VAL A 14 -7.83 4.16 15.93
C VAL A 14 -9.26 3.92 16.39
N ARG A 15 -9.41 3.55 17.66
CA ARG A 15 -10.67 3.78 18.37
C ARG A 15 -10.91 5.29 18.33
N GLY A 16 -11.72 5.78 17.40
CA GLY A 16 -12.29 7.13 17.56
C GLY A 16 -12.56 8.01 16.33
N LEU A 17 -12.60 7.51 15.09
CA LEU A 17 -13.25 8.30 14.03
C LEU A 17 -14.17 7.41 13.20
N ALA A 18 -15.46 7.45 13.53
CA ALA A 18 -16.52 7.06 12.62
C ALA A 18 -16.58 8.11 11.49
N PRO A 19 -16.47 7.72 10.21
CA PRO A 19 -17.01 8.53 9.14
C PRO A 19 -18.53 8.31 9.11
N ALA A 20 -19.29 9.34 9.46
CA ALA A 20 -20.71 9.40 9.18
C ALA A 20 -20.90 9.68 7.69
N ALA A 21 -21.30 8.65 6.92
CA ALA A 21 -22.14 8.75 5.74
C ALA A 21 -22.65 7.35 5.37
N GLU A 22 -23.97 7.19 5.34
CA GLU A 22 -24.69 5.97 4.94
C GLU A 22 -24.46 5.67 3.45
N THR A 23 -24.05 4.45 3.10
CA THR A 23 -24.24 3.84 1.78
C THR A 23 -24.19 2.31 1.93
N PRO A 24 -25.03 1.54 1.21
CA PRO A 24 -25.57 0.27 1.67
C PRO A 24 -24.54 -0.87 1.60
N ALA A 25 -24.76 -1.87 2.45
CA ALA A 25 -24.12 -3.18 2.52
C ALA A 25 -23.36 -3.61 1.24
N TYR A 26 -22.04 -3.41 1.22
CA TYR A 26 -21.17 -4.06 0.24
C TYR A 26 -21.01 -5.53 0.64
N ALA A 27 -21.62 -6.41 -0.15
CA ALA A 27 -21.22 -7.80 -0.24
C ALA A 27 -19.70 -7.86 -0.45
N GLY A 28 -19.00 -8.66 0.37
CA GLY A 28 -17.56 -9.00 0.32
C GLY A 28 -16.61 -8.06 -0.44
N SER A 29 -15.65 -7.45 0.26
CA SER A 29 -14.54 -6.65 -0.33
C SER A 29 -14.09 -7.21 -1.68
N ALA A 30 -14.11 -6.35 -2.71
CA ALA A 30 -13.79 -6.77 -4.07
C ALA A 30 -12.38 -7.35 -4.14
N ARG A 31 -12.17 -8.43 -4.89
CA ARG A 31 -10.94 -9.23 -4.83
C ARG A 31 -9.68 -8.48 -5.26
N TYR A 32 -9.84 -7.38 -5.99
CA TYR A 32 -8.76 -6.50 -6.41
C TYR A 32 -8.41 -5.41 -5.40
N GLU A 33 -9.22 -5.18 -4.37
CA GLU A 33 -8.87 -4.27 -3.28
C GLU A 33 -7.82 -4.90 -2.37
N PHE A 34 -6.95 -4.06 -1.81
CA PHE A 34 -5.98 -4.52 -0.83
C PHE A 34 -6.69 -4.91 0.47
N THR A 35 -6.39 -6.10 0.99
CA THR A 35 -6.87 -6.53 2.31
C THR A 35 -6.18 -5.75 3.43
N GLU A 36 -6.70 -5.84 4.66
CA GLU A 36 -6.06 -5.18 5.82
C GLU A 36 -4.59 -5.59 6.01
N GLY A 37 -4.29 -6.89 5.83
CA GLY A 37 -2.92 -7.40 5.92
C GLY A 37 -2.02 -6.88 4.79
N GLU A 38 -2.57 -6.72 3.60
CA GLU A 38 -1.85 -6.14 2.45
C GLU A 38 -1.59 -4.64 2.65
N LEU A 39 -2.57 -3.88 3.16
CA LEU A 39 -2.40 -2.48 3.53
C LEU A 39 -1.36 -2.30 4.64
N ALA A 40 -1.28 -3.22 5.59
CA ALA A 40 -0.24 -3.22 6.62
C ALA A 40 1.16 -3.46 6.05
N ALA A 41 1.30 -4.41 5.11
CA ALA A 41 2.56 -4.65 4.41
C ALA A 41 3.00 -3.42 3.60
N LEU A 42 2.06 -2.81 2.87
CA LEU A 42 2.29 -1.59 2.09
C LEU A 42 2.65 -0.39 2.98
N CYS A 43 2.02 -0.25 4.15
CA CYS A 43 2.37 0.76 5.15
C CYS A 43 3.83 0.63 5.63
N ARG A 44 4.25 -0.59 5.98
CA ARG A 44 5.66 -0.85 6.36
C ARG A 44 6.60 -0.57 5.21
N TRP A 45 6.26 -0.97 4.00
CA TRP A 45 7.08 -0.72 2.83
C TRP A 45 7.24 0.77 2.53
N PHE A 46 6.14 1.54 2.50
CA PHE A 46 6.16 3.00 2.39
C PHE A 46 7.04 3.64 3.47
N SER A 47 6.85 3.23 4.72
CA SER A 47 7.58 3.79 5.85
C SER A 47 9.07 3.52 5.76
N ALA A 48 9.47 2.31 5.39
CA ALA A 48 10.88 1.97 5.19
C ALA A 48 11.50 2.78 4.05
N MET A 49 10.79 2.91 2.92
CA MET A 49 11.25 3.72 1.78
C MET A 49 11.38 5.20 2.17
N LYS A 50 10.42 5.75 2.90
CA LYS A 50 10.47 7.14 3.39
C LYS A 50 11.56 7.36 4.45
N PHE A 51 11.83 6.37 5.29
CA PHE A 51 12.95 6.41 6.23
C PHE A 51 14.30 6.49 5.52
N ALA A 52 14.53 5.64 4.51
CA ALA A 52 15.76 5.67 3.70
C ALA A 52 15.85 6.91 2.81
N PHE A 53 14.70 7.34 2.28
CA PHE A 53 14.59 8.42 1.31
C PHE A 53 13.46 9.37 1.72
N PRO A 54 13.75 10.42 2.53
CA PRO A 54 12.74 11.30 3.12
C PRO A 54 11.82 12.02 2.12
N GLY A 55 12.25 12.14 0.86
CA GLY A 55 11.45 12.70 -0.25
C GLY A 55 10.46 11.73 -0.89
N THR A 56 10.30 10.50 -0.36
CA THR A 56 9.36 9.51 -0.90
C THR A 56 7.91 9.94 -0.63
N GLU A 57 7.14 10.05 -1.71
CA GLU A 57 5.70 10.28 -1.73
C GLU A 57 4.99 8.98 -2.11
N GLY A 58 3.84 8.70 -1.48
CA GLY A 58 3.00 7.55 -1.81
C GLY A 58 1.72 7.99 -2.51
N VAL A 59 1.25 7.21 -3.49
CA VAL A 59 -0.04 7.39 -4.15
C VAL A 59 -0.76 6.05 -4.18
N MET A 60 -2.07 6.08 -3.93
CA MET A 60 -2.92 4.89 -4.02
C MET A 60 -4.09 5.14 -4.98
N ILE A 61 -4.41 4.13 -5.79
CA ILE A 61 -5.55 4.13 -6.71
C ILE A 61 -6.37 2.86 -6.47
N VAL A 62 -7.69 3.01 -6.53
CA VAL A 62 -8.65 1.90 -6.60
C VAL A 62 -9.56 2.19 -7.79
N SER A 63 -9.50 1.35 -8.82
CA SER A 63 -10.39 1.41 -9.97
C SER A 63 -11.38 0.25 -9.91
N HIS A 64 -12.61 0.53 -9.52
CA HIS A 64 -13.70 -0.44 -9.57
C HIS A 64 -14.15 -0.70 -11.01
N GLN A 65 -13.97 0.30 -11.90
CA GLN A 65 -14.27 0.17 -13.33
C GLN A 65 -13.35 -0.85 -14.01
N GLU A 66 -12.05 -0.77 -13.72
CA GLU A 66 -11.02 -1.62 -14.36
C GLU A 66 -10.62 -2.84 -13.50
N GLY A 67 -11.21 -2.96 -12.30
CA GLY A 67 -11.02 -4.08 -11.39
C GLY A 67 -9.61 -4.19 -10.80
N TYR A 68 -8.94 -3.07 -10.53
CA TYR A 68 -7.59 -3.08 -9.92
C TYR A 68 -7.43 -2.08 -8.78
N SER A 69 -6.45 -2.34 -7.91
CA SER A 69 -5.88 -1.34 -7.01
C SER A 69 -4.36 -1.27 -7.17
N ALA A 70 -3.77 -0.12 -6.88
CA ALA A 70 -2.33 0.06 -7.00
C ALA A 70 -1.80 1.04 -5.96
N VAL A 71 -0.55 0.84 -5.57
CA VAL A 71 0.23 1.75 -4.72
C VAL A 71 1.55 2.04 -5.43
N GLY A 72 1.79 3.31 -5.69
CA GLY A 72 3.04 3.82 -6.24
C GLY A 72 3.82 4.60 -5.19
N LEU A 73 5.14 4.43 -5.19
CA LEU A 73 6.09 5.24 -4.43
C LEU A 73 6.94 6.03 -5.41
N TYR A 74 7.04 7.34 -5.17
CA TYR A 74 7.74 8.26 -6.05
C TYR A 74 8.71 9.13 -5.26
N ASN A 75 9.85 9.46 -5.85
CA ASN A 75 10.81 10.39 -5.28
C ASN A 75 11.29 11.37 -6.36
N ARG A 76 10.86 12.64 -6.23
CA ARG A 76 11.17 13.69 -7.20
C ARG A 76 12.65 14.07 -7.25
N THR A 77 13.42 13.75 -6.21
CA THR A 77 14.86 14.07 -6.16
C THR A 77 15.71 13.02 -6.88
N GLY A 78 15.12 11.90 -7.32
CA GLY A 78 15.83 10.81 -8.00
C GLY A 78 16.70 9.95 -7.06
N ALA A 79 16.64 10.18 -5.75
CA ALA A 79 17.42 9.42 -4.77
C ALA A 79 16.92 7.98 -4.58
N ALA A 80 15.66 7.70 -4.93
CA ALA A 80 15.05 6.38 -4.88
C ALA A 80 14.36 6.05 -6.20
N PRO A 81 14.35 4.79 -6.65
CA PRO A 81 13.62 4.40 -7.84
C PRO A 81 12.11 4.57 -7.63
N ASN A 82 11.46 5.24 -8.57
CA ASN A 82 10.00 5.27 -8.64
C ASN A 82 9.49 3.86 -8.95
N CYS A 83 8.47 3.42 -8.21
CA CYS A 83 8.00 2.06 -8.32
C CYS A 83 6.55 1.88 -7.91
N LEU A 84 5.93 0.80 -8.36
CA LEU A 84 4.51 0.56 -8.21
C LEU A 84 4.21 -0.92 -8.02
N VAL A 85 3.33 -1.20 -7.07
CA VAL A 85 2.68 -2.51 -6.91
C VAL A 85 1.20 -2.39 -7.25
N ALA A 86 0.71 -3.25 -8.13
CA ALA A 86 -0.70 -3.35 -8.46
C ALA A 86 -1.28 -4.72 -8.08
N LYS A 87 -2.55 -4.74 -7.73
CA LYS A 87 -3.40 -5.91 -7.53
C LYS A 87 -4.55 -5.81 -8.52
N HIS A 88 -4.61 -6.73 -9.47
CA HIS A 88 -5.59 -6.70 -10.57
C HIS A 88 -6.39 -8.00 -10.60
N GLU A 89 -7.71 -7.89 -10.68
CA GLU A 89 -8.58 -9.02 -10.95
C GLU A 89 -8.77 -9.21 -12.46
N VAL A 90 -8.25 -10.31 -13.00
CA VAL A 90 -8.38 -10.68 -14.42
C VAL A 90 -8.99 -12.06 -14.51
N ALA A 91 -10.13 -12.17 -15.21
CA ALA A 91 -10.87 -13.43 -15.37
C ALA A 91 -11.21 -14.12 -14.03
N GLY A 92 -11.53 -13.34 -12.99
CA GLY A 92 -11.89 -13.84 -11.66
C GLY A 92 -10.73 -14.28 -10.78
N LEU A 93 -9.49 -14.10 -11.25
CA LEU A 93 -8.26 -14.37 -10.50
C LEU A 93 -7.56 -13.07 -10.14
N THR A 94 -7.11 -12.96 -8.89
CA THR A 94 -6.27 -11.86 -8.44
C THR A 94 -4.82 -12.11 -8.78
N ARG A 95 -4.16 -11.12 -9.37
CA ARG A 95 -2.73 -11.13 -9.68
C ARG A 95 -2.06 -9.89 -9.13
N PHE A 96 -0.83 -10.05 -8.68
CA PHE A 96 0.02 -8.92 -8.30
C PHE A 96 1.02 -8.61 -9.40
N PHE A 97 1.29 -7.32 -9.58
CA PHE A 97 2.26 -6.81 -10.53
C PHE A 97 3.19 -5.83 -9.84
N TRP A 98 4.44 -5.83 -10.27
CA TRP A 98 5.47 -4.88 -9.86
C TRP A 98 6.05 -4.19 -11.08
N SER A 99 6.27 -2.88 -10.98
CA SER A 99 6.97 -2.11 -12.00
C SER A 99 7.89 -1.09 -11.34
N THR A 100 9.01 -0.80 -11.99
CA THR A 100 9.85 0.37 -11.68
C THR A 100 9.77 1.34 -12.86
N GLU A 101 10.31 2.54 -12.72
CA GLU A 101 10.43 3.50 -13.82
C GLU A 101 11.29 3.00 -14.99
N GLY A 102 12.25 2.11 -14.71
CA GLY A 102 13.18 1.57 -15.71
C GLY A 102 12.75 0.24 -16.33
N ASP A 103 11.84 -0.50 -15.69
CA ASP A 103 11.51 -1.87 -16.06
C ASP A 103 10.01 -2.04 -16.36
N PRO A 104 9.65 -2.88 -17.35
CA PRO A 104 8.26 -3.18 -17.62
C PRO A 104 7.60 -3.91 -16.44
N PRO A 105 6.26 -3.82 -16.30
CA PRO A 105 5.54 -4.54 -15.27
C PRO A 105 5.79 -6.05 -15.35
N ARG A 106 6.07 -6.67 -14.21
CA ARG A 106 6.23 -8.12 -14.06
C ARG A 106 5.22 -8.67 -13.06
N LEU A 107 4.80 -9.92 -13.27
CA LEU A 107 4.01 -10.67 -12.31
C LEU A 107 4.85 -10.95 -11.05
N ILE A 108 4.22 -10.88 -9.88
CA ILE A 108 4.79 -11.32 -8.60
C ILE A 108 3.82 -12.26 -7.92
N ASP A 109 4.33 -13.23 -7.16
CA ASP A 109 3.49 -14.24 -6.48
C ASP A 109 2.75 -13.65 -5.27
N GLY A 110 3.29 -12.56 -4.70
CA GLY A 110 2.66 -11.84 -3.61
C GLY A 110 3.43 -10.57 -3.23
N LEU A 111 2.79 -9.73 -2.42
CA LEU A 111 3.37 -8.44 -1.98
C LEU A 111 4.73 -8.60 -1.29
N SER A 112 4.89 -9.62 -0.47
CA SER A 112 6.10 -9.88 0.33
C SER A 112 7.36 -10.08 -0.53
N GLU A 113 7.20 -10.51 -1.78
CA GLU A 113 8.31 -10.64 -2.73
C GLU A 113 9.05 -9.30 -2.90
N ILE A 114 8.29 -8.20 -2.97
CA ILE A 114 8.82 -6.85 -3.14
C ILE A 114 8.99 -6.14 -1.80
N THR A 115 7.93 -6.10 -0.99
CA THR A 115 7.92 -5.29 0.24
C THR A 115 9.02 -5.73 1.19
N ASP A 116 9.17 -7.04 1.39
CA ASP A 116 10.14 -7.56 2.35
C ASP A 116 11.55 -7.51 1.77
N ALA A 117 11.71 -7.68 0.45
CA ALA A 117 13.01 -7.52 -0.21
C ALA A 117 13.54 -6.09 -0.05
N HIS A 118 12.69 -5.09 -0.27
CA HIS A 118 13.06 -3.68 -0.09
C HIS A 118 13.34 -3.36 1.39
N ILE A 119 12.49 -3.81 2.32
CA ILE A 119 12.71 -3.58 3.75
C ILE A 119 14.03 -4.22 4.20
N ARG A 120 14.34 -5.44 3.75
CA ARG A 120 15.63 -6.09 4.03
C ARG A 120 16.81 -5.33 3.45
N ALA A 121 16.69 -4.80 2.23
CA ALA A 121 17.75 -4.03 1.58
C ALA A 121 18.00 -2.69 2.29
N ILE A 122 16.95 -2.00 2.72
CA ILE A 122 17.03 -0.76 3.49
C ILE A 122 17.61 -1.01 4.89
N CYS A 123 17.27 -2.15 5.50
CA CYS A 123 17.69 -2.56 6.83
C CYS A 123 17.42 -1.46 7.89
N PRO A 124 16.16 -1.02 8.07
CA PRO A 124 15.84 -0.01 9.07
C PRO A 124 16.08 -0.56 10.50
N PRO A 125 16.18 0.31 11.52
CA PRO A 125 16.34 -0.12 12.90
C PRO A 125 15.30 -1.17 13.32
N ARG A 126 15.72 -2.13 14.14
CA ARG A 126 14.83 -3.24 14.58
C ARG A 126 13.54 -2.76 15.28
N ASN A 127 13.59 -1.60 15.92
CA ASN A 127 12.43 -1.01 16.56
C ASN A 127 11.60 -0.25 15.52
N GLU A 128 10.48 -0.84 15.11
CA GLU A 128 9.60 -0.26 14.09
C GLU A 128 9.09 1.14 14.47
N LYS A 129 9.00 1.46 15.77
CA LYS A 129 8.54 2.79 16.22
C LYS A 129 9.43 3.94 15.73
N ASP A 130 10.68 3.66 15.38
CA ASP A 130 11.66 4.68 15.02
C ASP A 130 11.58 5.06 13.52
N TRP A 131 10.88 4.26 12.71
CA TRP A 131 10.83 4.46 11.26
C TRP A 131 9.45 4.22 10.63
N LEU A 132 8.54 3.53 11.31
CA LEU A 132 7.17 3.35 10.84
C LEU A 132 6.47 4.71 10.83
N ASP A 133 5.83 5.06 9.70
CA ASP A 133 5.08 6.30 9.53
C ASP A 133 3.58 6.01 9.24
N PRO A 134 2.82 5.55 10.25
CA PRO A 134 1.39 5.28 10.07
C PRO A 134 0.61 6.53 9.69
N ALA A 135 1.01 7.71 10.19
CA ALA A 135 0.32 8.96 9.91
C ALA A 135 0.48 9.37 8.44
N GLY A 136 1.70 9.30 7.91
CA GLY A 136 1.97 9.52 6.49
C GLY A 136 1.23 8.53 5.60
N TRP A 137 1.26 7.24 5.95
CA TRP A 137 0.52 6.21 5.20
C TRP A 137 -1.00 6.43 5.23
N MET A 138 -1.57 6.83 6.36
CA MET A 138 -2.99 7.19 6.44
C MET A 138 -3.32 8.38 5.53
N GLY A 139 -2.39 9.33 5.35
CA GLY A 139 -2.53 10.40 4.36
C GLY A 139 -2.65 9.87 2.93
N VAL A 140 -1.80 8.90 2.55
CA VAL A 140 -1.87 8.22 1.24
C VAL A 140 -3.21 7.48 1.08
N TYR A 141 -3.61 6.72 2.09
CA TYR A 141 -4.86 5.95 2.06
C TYR A 141 -6.11 6.83 2.00
N ALA A 142 -6.13 7.94 2.74
CA ALA A 142 -7.24 8.88 2.77
C ALA A 142 -7.37 9.69 1.47
N SER A 143 -6.25 9.99 0.81
CA SER A 143 -6.22 10.73 -0.46
C SER A 143 -6.28 9.83 -1.70
N ARG A 144 -6.53 8.53 -1.53
CA ARG A 144 -6.58 7.56 -2.63
C ARG A 144 -7.58 7.98 -3.71
N LEU A 145 -7.18 7.81 -4.96
CA LEU A 145 -8.08 8.03 -6.09
C LEU A 145 -9.00 6.83 -6.26
N ILE A 146 -10.31 7.07 -6.27
CA ILE A 146 -11.32 6.04 -6.48
C ILE A 146 -12.00 6.30 -7.81
N THR A 147 -11.88 5.36 -8.74
CA THR A 147 -12.57 5.41 -10.04
C THR A 147 -13.73 4.42 -10.01
N THR A 148 -14.94 4.95 -9.97
CA THR A 148 -16.20 4.20 -10.13
C THR A 148 -16.79 4.49 -11.51
N GLN A 149 -17.65 3.59 -12.03
CA GLN A 149 -18.42 3.89 -13.23
C GLN A 149 -19.25 5.16 -12.99
N LEU A 150 -19.10 6.16 -13.86
CA LEU A 150 -19.95 7.35 -13.90
C LEU A 150 -21.42 6.92 -13.96
N GLN A 151 -22.24 7.34 -13.00
CA GLN A 151 -23.69 7.37 -13.19
C GLN A 151 -23.96 8.34 -14.35
N VAL A 152 -24.39 7.79 -15.48
CA VAL A 152 -25.01 8.58 -16.55
C VAL A 152 -26.28 9.19 -15.95
N VAL A 153 -26.29 10.52 -15.79
CA VAL A 153 -27.51 11.30 -15.47
C VAL A 153 -28.19 11.67 -16.77
#